data_AF-A0A935SR01-F1
#
_entry.id   AF-A0A935SR01-F1
#
_cell.length_a   1.000
_cell.length_b   1.000
_cell.length_c   1.000
_cell.angle_alpha   90.00
_cell.angle_beta   90.00
_cell.angle_gamma   90.00
#
_symmetry.space_group_name_H-M   'P 1'
#
loop_
_entity.id
_entity.type
_entity.pdbx_description
1 polymer ?
#
loop_
_entity_poly.entity_id
_entity_poly.type
_entity_poly.pdbx_seq_one_letter_code
_entity_poly.pdbx_strand_id
1 'polypeptide(L)'
;MRSLLLFLLLTVPVLSANAAIKTWTGAGADANWGTSANWSPAGSPVANDDLVFPAAAPQQSNNNNTTLFTTYRSITIEGGTYTIGGNPLRLTSGITVNSGTQTLNTAITLSGAQTFTSANAATATIVILSVGRNTLTIDGTGALGIGLLSGSGRIVKAGTGASLIAAATGYSGEINVNGGILVNDASTPSSYVLINTGNANPNPNLPSGFGGTGSVGIVDVFVGAISAGTLTSPTGVLNINGILHIYPAGTYVCKIAGSLPGANGHDQLNVTGTVNLDSSTLIPLPFNNFRPAIGESLVIIRNDGTDAVIGTFRNLPEGGVFSGALNTAYQITYQGGDGNDVAIKRIPRSPFDFDADGKTDVSTVDQQTATWDIDQSTSGPRSVQLGLPTDKIVPADYDGDNKADIAVFRNGSWLVLGSISTTVVTTAFGSPGDIPIPNDFDGDGRADFAVFRPSTGIWYQLRSLGNQFYAQQFGANGDIPQMADIDGDGLGDLAVYRPTGGEWHFWQSATNSYLAFPFGISTDKPVIADYDGDGRSDVAVFRGTDDSNLPDFYILLTNGGVYYGLSWGITGDIPVVGDYDGDGRADIGIYRPGTNFWYILGSTTGLSQQQWGNGQVKPIPSAYVP
;
A
#
# COMPACT_ATOMS: atom_id res chain seq x y z
N MET A 1 -14.72 81.24 -50.72
CA MET A 1 -13.40 80.58 -50.91
C MET A 1 -12.65 80.60 -49.59
N ARG A 2 -12.45 79.44 -48.96
CA ARG A 2 -11.22 79.03 -48.25
C ARG A 2 -11.43 77.61 -47.71
N SER A 3 -10.41 76.80 -47.94
CA SER A 3 -10.47 75.33 -48.08
C SER A 3 -10.66 74.59 -46.74
N LEU A 4 -11.45 73.52 -46.82
CA LEU A 4 -11.47 72.44 -45.84
C LEU A 4 -10.20 71.59 -46.04
N LEU A 5 -9.30 71.57 -45.06
CA LEU A 5 -8.13 70.68 -45.06
C LEU A 5 -8.53 69.36 -44.38
N LEU A 6 -8.69 68.32 -45.18
CA LEU A 6 -8.99 66.95 -44.73
C LEU A 6 -7.68 66.32 -44.22
N PHE A 7 -7.55 66.15 -42.90
CA PHE A 7 -6.48 65.33 -42.32
C PHE A 7 -6.84 63.86 -42.52
N LEU A 8 -6.16 63.21 -43.46
CA LEU A 8 -6.20 61.76 -43.64
C LEU A 8 -5.45 61.11 -42.46
N LEU A 9 -6.20 60.57 -41.50
CA LEU A 9 -5.64 59.74 -40.44
C LEU A 9 -5.18 58.43 -41.07
N LEU A 10 -3.89 58.33 -41.40
CA LEU A 10 -3.28 57.08 -41.84
C LEU A 10 -3.18 56.16 -40.62
N THR A 11 -4.22 55.36 -40.36
CA THR A 11 -4.11 54.21 -39.45
C THR A 11 -3.19 53.20 -40.11
N VAL A 12 -1.90 53.28 -39.80
CA VAL A 12 -0.97 52.17 -40.03
C VAL A 12 -1.51 51.01 -39.20
N PRO A 13 -1.93 49.88 -39.79
CA PRO A 13 -2.22 48.71 -38.98
C PRO A 13 -0.90 48.35 -38.29
N VAL A 14 -0.88 48.34 -36.96
CA VAL A 14 0.17 47.64 -36.23
C VAL A 14 0.03 46.20 -36.66
N LEU A 15 0.84 45.79 -37.64
CA LEU A 15 1.03 44.40 -37.97
C LEU A 15 1.42 43.73 -36.67
N SER A 16 0.51 42.92 -36.12
CA SER A 16 0.85 41.84 -35.22
C SER A 16 1.96 41.06 -35.90
N ALA A 17 3.21 41.31 -35.52
CA ALA A 17 4.34 40.52 -36.00
C ALA A 17 4.01 39.07 -35.67
N ASN A 18 3.91 38.22 -36.69
CA ASN A 18 3.73 36.79 -36.48
C ASN A 18 4.87 36.30 -35.58
N ALA A 19 4.54 35.53 -34.55
CA ALA A 19 5.52 34.85 -33.70
C ALA A 19 6.57 34.15 -34.59
N ALA A 20 7.83 34.56 -34.48
CA ALA A 20 8.91 33.87 -35.16
C ALA A 20 9.43 32.73 -34.29
N ILE A 21 9.83 31.62 -34.92
CA ILE A 21 10.56 30.56 -34.22
C ILE A 21 12.03 30.96 -34.19
N LYS A 22 12.60 31.06 -32.99
CA LYS A 22 14.01 31.32 -32.74
C LYS A 22 14.65 30.06 -32.17
N THR A 23 15.48 29.40 -32.98
CA THR A 23 16.17 28.18 -32.60
C THR A 23 17.57 28.49 -32.09
N TRP A 24 17.88 28.07 -30.87
CA TRP A 24 19.23 28.18 -30.29
C TRP A 24 20.23 27.36 -31.09
N THR A 25 21.31 28.00 -31.51
CA THR A 25 22.45 27.35 -32.18
C THR A 25 23.67 27.27 -31.27
N GLY A 26 23.80 28.19 -30.29
CA GLY A 26 24.97 28.30 -29.41
C GLY A 26 26.30 28.53 -30.15
N ALA A 27 26.24 28.99 -31.41
CA ALA A 27 27.41 29.10 -32.29
C ALA A 27 28.16 30.45 -32.18
N GLY A 28 27.63 31.38 -31.40
CA GLY A 28 28.21 32.69 -31.15
C GLY A 28 29.38 32.67 -30.15
N ALA A 29 30.00 33.84 -29.98
CA ALA A 29 31.20 34.00 -29.16
C ALA A 29 30.96 33.86 -27.65
N ASP A 30 29.71 33.92 -27.21
CA ASP A 30 29.27 33.80 -25.82
C ASP A 30 27.95 33.02 -25.75
N ALA A 31 27.46 32.74 -24.54
CA ALA A 31 26.19 32.03 -24.32
C ALA A 31 25.00 32.98 -24.04
N ASN A 32 25.03 34.20 -24.59
CA ASN A 32 23.99 35.21 -24.34
C ASN A 32 22.86 35.16 -25.38
N TRP A 33 21.61 35.33 -24.94
CA TRP A 33 20.44 35.42 -25.83
C TRP A 33 20.44 36.67 -26.72
N GLY A 34 21.10 37.74 -26.28
CA GLY A 34 21.30 38.98 -27.02
C GLY A 34 22.21 38.85 -28.25
N THR A 35 23.05 37.81 -28.29
CA THR A 35 24.03 37.61 -29.36
C THR A 35 23.35 37.01 -30.59
N SER A 36 23.24 37.81 -31.65
CA SER A 36 22.52 37.45 -32.89
C SER A 36 22.95 36.11 -33.51
N ALA A 37 24.22 35.72 -33.36
CA ALA A 37 24.78 34.49 -33.92
C ALA A 37 24.37 33.21 -33.17
N ASN A 38 23.82 33.33 -31.96
CA ASN A 38 23.33 32.20 -31.16
C ASN A 38 21.94 31.71 -31.58
N TRP A 39 21.33 32.35 -32.57
CA TRP A 39 19.95 32.08 -32.98
C TRP A 39 19.84 31.84 -34.47
N SER A 40 18.91 30.96 -34.85
CA SER A 40 18.48 30.74 -36.22
C SER A 40 16.97 31.00 -36.33
N PRO A 41 16.52 31.88 -37.25
CA PRO A 41 17.32 32.79 -38.05
C PRO A 41 18.06 33.81 -37.17
N ALA A 42 19.23 34.28 -37.65
CA ALA A 42 20.09 35.21 -36.92
C ALA A 42 19.31 36.45 -36.44
N GLY A 43 19.54 36.81 -35.18
CA GLY A 43 18.93 37.98 -34.52
C GLY A 43 18.42 37.61 -33.13
N SER A 44 18.60 38.49 -32.15
CA SER A 44 18.16 38.27 -30.77
C SER A 44 16.63 38.04 -30.71
N PRO A 45 16.14 37.14 -29.84
CA PRO A 45 14.71 36.91 -29.68
C PRO A 45 13.99 38.13 -29.12
N VAL A 46 12.81 38.41 -29.67
CA VAL A 46 11.96 39.54 -29.28
C VAL A 46 10.63 39.05 -28.71
N ALA A 47 9.79 40.00 -28.27
CA ALA A 47 8.48 39.67 -27.73
C ALA A 47 7.63 38.88 -28.75
N ASN A 48 6.85 37.93 -28.25
CA ASN A 48 6.01 36.96 -28.97
C ASN A 48 6.74 35.85 -29.74
N ASP A 49 8.07 35.80 -29.73
CA ASP A 49 8.80 34.69 -30.36
C ASP A 49 8.59 33.36 -29.62
N ASP A 50 8.66 32.26 -30.38
CA ASP A 50 8.71 30.88 -29.89
C ASP A 50 10.19 30.45 -29.83
N LEU A 51 10.68 30.04 -28.65
CA LEU A 51 12.09 29.69 -28.46
C LEU A 51 12.28 28.18 -28.50
N VAL A 52 13.22 27.70 -29.30
CA VAL A 52 13.53 26.26 -29.43
C VAL A 52 14.98 25.98 -29.08
N PHE A 53 15.22 25.02 -28.20
CA PHE A 53 16.53 24.59 -27.72
C PHE A 53 16.80 23.15 -28.15
N PRO A 54 17.59 22.92 -29.23
CA PRO A 54 17.90 21.59 -29.73
C PRO A 54 18.79 20.78 -28.77
N ALA A 55 18.62 19.47 -28.72
CA ALA A 55 19.34 18.59 -27.78
C ALA A 55 20.87 18.61 -27.95
N ALA A 56 21.36 18.81 -29.17
CA ALA A 56 22.79 18.76 -29.51
C ALA A 56 23.44 20.15 -29.64
N ALA A 57 22.71 21.24 -29.42
CA ALA A 57 23.32 22.56 -29.54
C ALA A 57 24.33 22.79 -28.39
N PRO A 58 25.49 23.41 -28.67
CA PRO A 58 26.46 23.79 -27.65
C PRO A 58 25.93 24.90 -26.74
N GLN A 59 26.70 25.25 -25.71
CA GLN A 59 26.38 26.31 -24.75
C GLN A 59 25.01 26.12 -24.09
N GLN A 60 24.78 24.92 -23.55
CA GLN A 60 23.51 24.57 -22.89
C GLN A 60 23.33 25.28 -21.54
N SER A 61 24.42 25.76 -20.93
CA SER A 61 24.36 26.77 -19.89
C SER A 61 24.36 28.14 -20.54
N ASN A 62 23.18 28.75 -20.69
CA ASN A 62 23.00 30.01 -21.40
C ASN A 62 22.30 31.06 -20.52
N ASN A 63 22.48 32.31 -20.93
CA ASN A 63 22.09 33.48 -20.15
C ASN A 63 21.11 34.33 -20.97
N ASN A 64 19.87 34.41 -20.48
CA ASN A 64 18.91 35.37 -21.00
C ASN A 64 19.33 36.79 -20.58
N ASN A 65 19.97 37.53 -21.47
CA ASN A 65 20.31 38.95 -21.24
C ASN A 65 19.46 39.90 -22.09
N THR A 66 18.32 39.44 -22.62
CA THR A 66 17.37 40.32 -23.30
C THR A 66 16.67 41.24 -22.30
N THR A 67 15.85 42.18 -22.79
CA THR A 67 15.12 43.13 -21.93
C THR A 67 14.35 42.41 -20.82
N LEU A 68 14.45 42.92 -19.59
CA LEU A 68 13.74 42.39 -18.42
C LEU A 68 12.24 42.24 -18.72
N PHE A 69 11.70 41.07 -18.37
CA PHE A 69 10.28 40.71 -18.56
C PHE A 69 9.81 40.72 -20.03
N THR A 70 10.72 40.49 -20.98
CA THR A 70 10.31 40.18 -22.36
C THR A 70 9.31 39.03 -22.36
N THR A 71 8.19 39.22 -23.06
CA THR A 71 7.11 38.23 -23.14
C THR A 71 7.34 37.36 -24.36
N TYR A 72 7.79 36.13 -24.14
CA TYR A 72 7.91 35.12 -25.19
C TYR A 72 6.62 34.31 -25.26
N ARG A 73 6.38 33.69 -26.41
CA ARG A 73 5.21 32.85 -26.58
C ARG A 73 5.41 31.51 -25.91
N SER A 74 6.42 30.74 -26.32
CA SER A 74 6.71 29.42 -25.75
C SER A 74 8.22 29.15 -25.66
N ILE A 75 8.58 28.14 -24.86
CA ILE A 75 9.92 27.56 -24.82
C ILE A 75 9.80 26.05 -25.07
N THR A 76 10.50 25.54 -26.07
CA THR A 76 10.62 24.10 -26.33
C THR A 76 12.07 23.66 -26.16
N ILE A 77 12.32 22.64 -25.37
CA ILE A 77 13.64 22.03 -25.16
C ILE A 77 13.57 20.58 -25.63
N GLU A 78 14.33 20.27 -26.69
CA GLU A 78 14.28 18.97 -27.36
C GLU A 78 15.06 17.88 -26.61
N GLY A 79 16.03 18.26 -25.76
CA GLY A 79 16.85 17.34 -24.99
C GLY A 79 18.12 18.00 -24.43
N GLY A 80 19.08 17.19 -23.97
CA GLY A 80 20.33 17.67 -23.38
C GLY A 80 20.21 18.03 -21.90
N THR A 81 21.11 18.88 -21.41
CA THR A 81 21.16 19.35 -20.02
C THR A 81 21.27 20.87 -19.97
N TYR A 82 20.21 21.57 -20.35
CA TYR A 82 20.16 23.02 -20.35
C TYR A 82 20.07 23.59 -18.94
N THR A 83 20.84 24.64 -18.71
CA THR A 83 20.68 25.55 -17.58
C THR A 83 20.43 26.94 -18.13
N ILE A 84 19.17 27.37 -18.15
CA ILE A 84 18.74 28.66 -18.69
C ILE A 84 18.62 29.65 -17.53
N GLY A 85 19.57 30.59 -17.44
CA GLY A 85 19.60 31.62 -16.40
C GLY A 85 19.31 33.03 -16.93
N GLY A 86 19.58 34.03 -16.09
CA GLY A 86 19.57 35.44 -16.48
C GLY A 86 18.28 36.18 -16.15
N ASN A 87 17.97 37.18 -16.97
CA ASN A 87 16.87 38.12 -16.79
C ASN A 87 15.50 37.41 -16.74
N PRO A 88 14.59 37.84 -15.84
CA PRO A 88 13.22 37.36 -15.78
C PRO A 88 12.47 37.51 -17.09
N LEU A 89 11.55 36.59 -17.36
CA LEU A 89 10.74 36.57 -18.58
C LEU A 89 9.27 36.28 -18.31
N ARG A 90 8.44 36.48 -19.33
CA ARG A 90 7.02 36.15 -19.32
C ARG A 90 6.70 35.13 -20.42
N LEU A 91 5.72 34.26 -20.18
CA LEU A 91 5.23 33.27 -21.15
C LEU A 91 3.73 33.36 -21.36
N THR A 92 3.27 33.11 -22.59
CA THR A 92 1.84 33.05 -22.94
C THR A 92 1.37 31.68 -23.43
N SER A 93 2.27 30.77 -23.76
CA SER A 93 1.95 29.48 -24.41
C SER A 93 2.81 28.31 -23.91
N GLY A 94 3.44 28.43 -22.75
CA GLY A 94 3.95 27.28 -22.02
C GLY A 94 5.41 26.93 -22.26
N ILE A 95 5.79 25.77 -21.70
CA ILE A 95 7.11 25.16 -21.80
C ILE A 95 6.90 23.71 -22.19
N THR A 96 7.68 23.21 -23.15
CA THR A 96 7.70 21.81 -23.53
C THR A 96 9.11 21.26 -23.39
N VAL A 97 9.28 20.18 -22.63
CA VAL A 97 10.54 19.45 -22.51
C VAL A 97 10.36 18.03 -23.02
N ASN A 98 11.00 17.73 -24.15
CA ASN A 98 10.85 16.44 -24.84
C ASN A 98 11.81 15.36 -24.33
N SER A 99 12.93 15.75 -23.72
CA SER A 99 13.90 14.80 -23.13
C SER A 99 14.90 15.52 -22.21
N GLY A 100 15.77 14.75 -21.56
CA GLY A 100 16.90 15.25 -20.78
C GLY A 100 16.51 15.90 -19.44
N THR A 101 17.47 16.55 -18.80
CA THR A 101 17.30 17.20 -17.49
C THR A 101 17.56 18.69 -17.60
N GLN A 102 16.51 19.51 -17.47
CA GLN A 102 16.55 20.94 -17.72
C GLN A 102 16.38 21.73 -16.42
N THR A 103 17.17 22.77 -16.25
CA THR A 103 17.04 23.73 -15.15
C THR A 103 16.80 25.12 -15.72
N LEU A 104 15.62 25.68 -15.46
CA LEU A 104 15.28 27.07 -15.77
C LEU A 104 15.51 27.90 -14.50
N ASN A 105 16.72 28.45 -14.41
CA ASN A 105 17.20 29.30 -13.34
C ASN A 105 16.96 30.79 -13.59
N THR A 106 15.89 31.12 -14.31
CA THR A 106 15.35 32.47 -14.48
C THR A 106 13.95 32.54 -13.90
N ALA A 107 13.53 33.72 -13.45
CA ALA A 107 12.17 33.91 -12.97
C ALA A 107 11.18 33.95 -14.13
N ILE A 108 10.17 33.09 -14.08
CA ILE A 108 9.12 32.98 -15.11
C ILE A 108 7.81 33.50 -14.54
N THR A 109 7.15 34.40 -15.27
CA THR A 109 5.81 34.88 -14.96
C THR A 109 4.82 34.48 -16.05
N LEU A 110 3.67 33.93 -15.67
CA LEU A 110 2.62 33.59 -16.62
C LEU A 110 1.84 34.85 -17.02
N SER A 111 1.70 35.10 -18.32
CA SER A 111 0.89 36.18 -18.90
C SER A 111 -0.46 35.70 -19.46
N GLY A 112 -0.83 34.46 -19.16
CA GLY A 112 -2.07 33.81 -19.59
C GLY A 112 -2.12 32.38 -19.09
N ALA A 113 -3.30 31.76 -19.18
CA ALA A 113 -3.43 30.34 -18.89
C ALA A 113 -2.64 29.51 -19.91
N GLN A 114 -1.84 28.56 -19.44
CA GLN A 114 -0.94 27.79 -20.31
C GLN A 114 -0.52 26.45 -19.70
N THR A 115 0.10 25.60 -20.51
CA THR A 115 0.52 24.26 -20.13
C THR A 115 2.03 24.13 -20.14
N PHE A 116 2.61 23.54 -19.09
CA PHE A 116 3.98 23.06 -19.07
C PHE A 116 3.98 21.53 -19.21
N THR A 117 4.70 21.01 -20.19
CA THR A 117 4.71 19.59 -20.54
C THR A 117 6.11 19.01 -20.42
N SER A 118 6.23 17.87 -19.72
CA SER A 118 7.48 17.10 -19.61
C SER A 118 7.25 15.67 -20.11
N ALA A 119 7.97 15.26 -21.15
CA ALA A 119 7.82 13.93 -21.76
C ALA A 119 8.48 12.82 -20.93
N ASN A 120 8.30 11.56 -21.33
CA ASN A 120 8.84 10.41 -20.60
C ASN A 120 10.36 10.53 -20.40
N ALA A 121 10.84 10.23 -19.20
CA ALA A 121 12.23 10.38 -18.76
C ALA A 121 12.81 11.81 -18.87
N ALA A 122 11.99 12.81 -19.20
CA ALA A 122 12.39 14.21 -19.12
C ALA A 122 12.18 14.75 -17.70
N THR A 123 13.06 15.63 -17.27
CA THR A 123 12.94 16.38 -16.01
C THR A 123 13.11 17.85 -16.28
N ALA A 124 12.19 18.67 -15.77
CA ALA A 124 12.28 20.12 -15.83
C ALA A 124 12.22 20.69 -14.41
N THR A 125 13.15 21.56 -14.04
CA THR A 125 13.11 22.31 -12.79
C THR A 125 13.01 23.79 -13.11
N ILE A 126 11.96 24.44 -12.61
CA ILE A 126 11.76 25.89 -12.72
C ILE A 126 12.04 26.48 -11.36
N VAL A 127 13.09 27.30 -11.24
CA VAL A 127 13.55 27.77 -9.93
C VAL A 127 12.58 28.77 -9.31
N ILE A 128 12.02 29.69 -10.11
CA ILE A 128 11.04 30.68 -9.63
C ILE A 128 9.90 30.79 -10.63
N LEU A 129 8.67 30.61 -10.16
CA LEU A 129 7.46 30.69 -10.96
C LEU A 129 6.40 31.57 -10.29
N SER A 130 5.95 32.60 -11.00
CA SER A 130 4.77 33.38 -10.65
C SER A 130 3.63 33.06 -11.60
N VAL A 131 2.56 32.45 -11.08
CA VAL A 131 1.36 32.16 -11.89
C VAL A 131 0.41 33.36 -11.97
N GLY A 132 0.64 34.42 -11.17
CA GLY A 132 -0.27 35.56 -11.10
C GLY A 132 -1.69 35.10 -10.74
N ARG A 133 -2.65 35.36 -11.63
CA ARG A 133 -4.04 34.85 -11.55
C ARG A 133 -4.36 33.79 -12.60
N ASN A 134 -3.35 33.33 -13.33
CA ASN A 134 -3.53 32.46 -14.48
C ASN A 134 -3.52 30.99 -14.07
N THR A 135 -4.24 30.16 -14.82
CA THR A 135 -4.14 28.70 -14.64
C THR A 135 -2.85 28.18 -15.26
N LEU A 136 -2.08 27.42 -14.49
CA LEU A 136 -1.01 26.59 -15.02
C LEU A 136 -1.49 25.14 -15.07
N THR A 137 -1.45 24.54 -16.25
CA THR A 137 -1.60 23.09 -16.40
C THR A 137 -0.23 22.44 -16.45
N ILE A 138 0.00 21.41 -15.65
CA ILE A 138 1.20 20.58 -15.66
C ILE A 138 0.83 19.23 -16.29
N ASP A 139 1.47 18.90 -17.41
CA ASP A 139 1.13 17.74 -18.23
C ASP A 139 2.36 16.92 -18.63
N GLY A 140 2.11 15.75 -19.24
CA GLY A 140 3.12 14.81 -19.69
C GLY A 140 3.41 13.70 -18.67
N THR A 141 4.30 12.79 -19.08
CA THR A 141 4.65 11.58 -18.34
C THR A 141 5.97 11.70 -17.57
N GLY A 142 6.71 12.81 -17.77
CA GLY A 142 7.97 13.12 -17.09
C GLY A 142 7.81 13.86 -15.78
N ALA A 143 8.90 14.46 -15.30
CA ALA A 143 8.93 15.20 -14.03
C ALA A 143 8.97 16.73 -14.25
N LEU A 144 8.24 17.47 -13.42
CA LEU A 144 8.32 18.94 -13.32
C LEU A 144 8.44 19.40 -11.86
N GLY A 145 9.55 20.03 -11.50
CA GLY A 145 9.76 20.66 -10.21
C GLY A 145 9.61 22.18 -10.29
N ILE A 146 8.95 22.77 -9.28
CA ILE A 146 8.87 24.21 -9.06
C ILE A 146 9.58 24.53 -7.75
N GLY A 147 10.66 25.31 -7.83
CA GLY A 147 11.46 25.73 -6.68
C GLY A 147 10.67 26.66 -5.76
N LEU A 148 10.29 27.84 -6.26
CA LEU A 148 9.48 28.82 -5.54
C LEU A 148 8.25 29.22 -6.35
N LEU A 149 7.06 28.94 -5.82
CA LEU A 149 5.76 29.29 -6.40
C LEU A 149 5.16 30.55 -5.76
N SER A 150 4.48 31.38 -6.55
CA SER A 150 3.72 32.53 -6.05
C SER A 150 2.49 32.84 -6.91
N GLY A 151 1.50 33.52 -6.32
CA GLY A 151 0.27 33.96 -7.01
C GLY A 151 -0.99 33.28 -6.48
N SER A 152 -2.14 33.59 -7.10
CA SER A 152 -3.45 33.05 -6.75
C SER A 152 -4.10 32.28 -7.89
N GLY A 153 -3.39 32.12 -9.01
CA GLY A 153 -3.84 31.34 -10.16
C GLY A 153 -3.86 29.84 -9.85
N ARG A 154 -4.75 29.11 -10.53
CA ARG A 154 -4.95 27.67 -10.30
C ARG A 154 -3.79 26.83 -10.85
N ILE A 155 -3.44 25.76 -10.14
CA ILE A 155 -2.56 24.69 -10.64
C ILE A 155 -3.44 23.50 -11.02
N VAL A 156 -3.29 22.98 -12.23
CA VAL A 156 -3.96 21.75 -12.69
C VAL A 156 -2.89 20.74 -13.05
N LYS A 157 -2.79 19.66 -12.28
CA LYS A 157 -1.93 18.53 -12.60
C LYS A 157 -2.73 17.52 -13.43
N ALA A 158 -2.43 17.43 -14.73
CA ALA A 158 -3.19 16.63 -15.70
C ALA A 158 -2.44 15.38 -16.18
N GLY A 159 -1.12 15.48 -16.40
CA GLY A 159 -0.32 14.38 -16.96
C GLY A 159 -0.09 13.25 -15.96
N THR A 160 0.31 12.07 -16.42
CA THR A 160 0.57 10.91 -15.52
C THR A 160 1.92 10.97 -14.81
N GLY A 161 2.80 11.90 -15.19
CA GLY A 161 4.12 12.09 -14.58
C GLY A 161 4.11 12.62 -13.14
N ALA A 162 5.29 12.96 -12.62
CA ALA A 162 5.46 13.48 -11.26
C ALA A 162 5.67 15.00 -11.24
N SER A 163 5.22 15.66 -10.19
CA SER A 163 5.45 17.10 -10.01
C SER A 163 5.73 17.46 -8.56
N LEU A 164 6.56 18.48 -8.35
CA LEU A 164 6.95 18.96 -7.03
C LEU A 164 6.74 20.48 -6.95
N ILE A 165 6.14 20.93 -5.85
CA ILE A 165 6.17 22.32 -5.39
C ILE A 165 7.03 22.34 -4.13
N ALA A 166 8.28 22.79 -4.25
CA ALA A 166 9.27 22.71 -3.17
C ALA A 166 9.10 23.84 -2.14
N ALA A 167 8.79 25.05 -2.61
CA ALA A 167 8.50 26.20 -1.76
C ALA A 167 7.44 27.10 -2.39
N ALA A 168 6.77 27.89 -1.56
CA ALA A 168 5.83 28.89 -2.02
C ALA A 168 5.92 30.13 -1.14
N THR A 169 5.57 31.28 -1.73
CA THR A 169 5.46 32.55 -1.03
C THR A 169 4.13 33.21 -1.37
N GLY A 170 3.21 33.20 -0.40
CA GLY A 170 1.88 33.78 -0.56
C GLY A 170 1.06 33.15 -1.69
N TYR A 171 1.34 31.89 -2.04
CA TYR A 171 0.50 31.17 -3.00
C TYR A 171 -0.83 30.78 -2.35
N SER A 172 -1.93 31.06 -3.04
CA SER A 172 -3.29 30.82 -2.53
C SER A 172 -4.24 30.28 -3.61
N GLY A 173 -3.70 29.81 -4.73
CA GLY A 173 -4.50 29.26 -5.82
C GLY A 173 -5.02 27.87 -5.49
N GLU A 174 -6.14 27.51 -6.11
CA GLU A 174 -6.67 26.14 -6.12
C GLU A 174 -5.66 25.16 -6.77
N ILE A 175 -5.62 23.92 -6.30
CA ILE A 175 -4.76 22.85 -6.80
C ILE A 175 -5.63 21.66 -7.19
N ASN A 176 -5.69 21.33 -8.48
CA ASN A 176 -6.49 20.22 -9.00
C ASN A 176 -5.58 19.10 -9.48
N VAL A 177 -5.72 17.93 -8.88
CA VAL A 177 -4.97 16.73 -9.22
C VAL A 177 -5.88 15.80 -10.01
N ASN A 178 -5.66 15.79 -11.33
CA ASN A 178 -6.42 15.01 -12.31
C ASN A 178 -5.58 13.89 -12.95
N GLY A 179 -4.31 13.72 -12.55
CA GLY A 179 -3.44 12.67 -13.08
C GLY A 179 -2.07 12.65 -12.43
N GLY A 180 -1.44 11.47 -12.40
CA GLY A 180 -0.10 11.26 -11.87
C GLY A 180 0.06 11.70 -10.41
N ILE A 181 1.28 12.16 -10.06
CA ILE A 181 1.65 12.52 -8.69
C ILE A 181 1.93 14.03 -8.60
N LEU A 182 1.39 14.70 -7.58
CA LEU A 182 1.80 16.05 -7.17
C LEU A 182 2.22 16.05 -5.70
N VAL A 183 3.47 16.42 -5.44
CA VAL A 183 4.04 16.58 -4.11
C VAL A 183 4.13 18.06 -3.76
N ASN A 184 3.54 18.46 -2.63
CA ASN A 184 3.59 19.81 -2.10
C ASN A 184 4.38 19.83 -0.78
N ASP A 185 5.67 20.14 -0.88
CA ASP A 185 6.54 20.40 0.28
C ASP A 185 6.50 21.87 0.73
N ALA A 186 5.83 22.71 -0.06
CA ALA A 186 5.64 24.11 0.22
C ALA A 186 4.55 24.40 1.26
N SER A 187 4.67 25.56 1.91
CA SER A 187 3.57 26.11 2.71
C SER A 187 2.59 26.89 1.82
N THR A 188 1.43 26.29 1.57
CA THR A 188 0.30 26.82 0.79
C THR A 188 -1.02 26.72 1.58
N PRO A 189 -1.06 27.22 2.84
CA PRO A 189 -2.14 26.94 3.80
C PRO A 189 -3.53 27.47 3.40
N SER A 190 -3.62 28.30 2.36
CA SER A 190 -4.89 28.84 1.84
C SER A 190 -5.33 28.18 0.53
N SER A 191 -4.56 27.21 0.03
CA SER A 191 -4.87 26.51 -1.21
C SER A 191 -5.87 25.38 -0.97
N TYR A 192 -6.99 25.45 -1.68
CA TYR A 192 -7.95 24.34 -1.76
C TYR A 192 -7.43 23.27 -2.72
N VAL A 193 -7.44 22.00 -2.28
CA VAL A 193 -6.93 20.86 -3.04
C VAL A 193 -8.06 19.92 -3.42
N LEU A 194 -8.16 19.61 -4.70
CA LEU A 194 -9.13 18.69 -5.30
C LEU A 194 -8.42 17.49 -5.91
N ILE A 195 -8.67 16.28 -5.43
CA ILE A 195 -8.06 15.04 -5.93
C ILE A 195 -9.12 14.19 -6.65
N ASN A 196 -9.09 14.22 -7.99
CA ASN A 196 -10.19 13.74 -8.83
C ASN A 196 -9.99 12.35 -9.44
N THR A 197 -8.79 11.77 -9.45
CA THR A 197 -8.53 10.50 -10.14
C THR A 197 -7.98 9.42 -9.24
N GLY A 198 -8.59 8.24 -9.32
CA GLY A 198 -8.07 6.95 -8.82
C GLY A 198 -6.81 6.56 -9.58
N ASN A 199 -5.81 6.14 -8.82
CA ASN A 199 -4.41 6.02 -9.20
C ASN A 199 -4.13 5.55 -10.66
N ALA A 200 -3.28 6.29 -11.38
CA ALA A 200 -2.67 5.84 -12.64
C ALA A 200 -1.19 6.24 -12.69
N ASN A 201 -0.38 5.86 -11.69
CA ASN A 201 1.07 5.80 -11.87
C ASN A 201 1.70 4.62 -11.08
N PRO A 202 2.57 3.80 -11.73
CA PRO A 202 3.28 2.66 -11.14
C PRO A 202 4.44 3.00 -10.19
N ASN A 203 4.53 4.20 -9.59
CA ASN A 203 5.62 4.50 -8.64
C ASN A 203 5.36 3.82 -7.28
N PRO A 204 6.12 2.79 -6.89
CA PRO A 204 5.89 2.07 -5.64
C PRO A 204 6.21 2.93 -4.40
N ASN A 205 6.99 4.00 -4.54
CA ASN A 205 7.45 4.82 -3.41
C ASN A 205 6.43 5.90 -2.97
N LEU A 206 5.51 6.29 -3.86
CA LEU A 206 4.43 7.24 -3.60
C LEU A 206 3.19 6.83 -4.39
N PRO A 207 2.39 5.88 -3.87
CA PRO A 207 1.18 5.39 -4.53
C PRO A 207 0.02 6.39 -4.49
N SER A 208 0.28 7.67 -4.23
CA SER A 208 -0.73 8.73 -4.05
C SER A 208 -0.80 9.66 -5.25
N GLY A 209 -2.02 10.15 -5.55
CA GLY A 209 -2.19 11.24 -6.50
C GLY A 209 -1.65 12.57 -5.96
N PHE A 210 -1.82 12.82 -4.66
CA PHE A 210 -1.35 14.01 -3.98
C PHE A 210 -0.64 13.68 -2.67
N GLY A 211 0.45 14.40 -2.38
CA GLY A 211 1.16 14.28 -1.11
C GLY A 211 2.10 15.43 -0.82
N GLY A 212 3.06 15.20 0.07
CA GLY A 212 4.03 16.20 0.49
C GLY A 212 4.23 16.26 2.00
N THR A 213 5.11 17.15 2.41
CA THR A 213 5.39 17.46 3.83
C THR A 213 5.04 18.91 4.20
N GLY A 214 4.47 19.65 3.26
CA GLY A 214 4.12 21.06 3.43
C GLY A 214 2.82 21.29 4.20
N SER A 215 2.19 22.42 3.89
CA SER A 215 0.85 22.77 4.41
C SER A 215 -0.08 23.15 3.27
N VAL A 216 -1.33 22.73 3.33
CA VAL A 216 -2.41 23.11 2.40
C VAL A 216 -3.61 23.64 3.16
N GLY A 217 -4.61 24.19 2.46
CA GLY A 217 -5.90 24.54 3.05
C GLY A 217 -6.84 23.33 3.10
N ILE A 218 -8.07 23.51 2.64
CA ILE A 218 -9.07 22.44 2.53
C ILE A 218 -8.61 21.37 1.53
N VAL A 219 -8.92 20.10 1.79
CA VAL A 219 -8.62 18.96 0.92
C VAL A 219 -9.86 18.10 0.72
N ASP A 220 -10.24 17.89 -0.55
CA ASP A 220 -11.27 16.92 -0.97
C ASP A 220 -10.66 15.80 -1.82
N VAL A 221 -10.86 14.55 -1.40
CA VAL A 221 -10.39 13.35 -2.10
C VAL A 221 -11.59 12.60 -2.70
N PHE A 222 -11.89 12.82 -3.99
CA PHE A 222 -13.07 12.24 -4.64
C PHE A 222 -12.89 10.78 -5.05
N VAL A 223 -11.88 10.49 -5.86
CA VAL A 223 -11.65 9.16 -6.45
C VAL A 223 -10.17 8.72 -6.32
N GLY A 224 -9.27 9.62 -5.90
CA GLY A 224 -7.83 9.38 -5.82
C GLY A 224 -7.28 9.05 -4.45
N ALA A 225 -5.95 9.09 -4.34
CA ALA A 225 -5.22 8.79 -3.12
C ALA A 225 -4.47 10.01 -2.59
N ILE A 226 -4.60 10.27 -1.28
CA ILE A 226 -3.75 11.18 -0.51
C ILE A 226 -2.75 10.39 0.32
N SER A 227 -1.53 10.90 0.47
CA SER A 227 -0.50 10.32 1.33
C SER A 227 0.51 11.42 1.72
N ALA A 228 1.11 11.35 2.90
CA ALA A 228 2.15 12.31 3.27
C ALA A 228 3.52 11.90 2.68
N GLY A 229 4.56 12.71 2.86
CA GLY A 229 5.91 12.37 2.42
C GLY A 229 6.32 12.98 1.08
N THR A 230 7.59 12.82 0.75
CA THR A 230 8.27 13.50 -0.36
C THR A 230 8.67 12.48 -1.44
N LEU A 231 9.14 12.94 -2.59
CA LEU A 231 9.66 12.06 -3.66
C LEU A 231 10.88 11.22 -3.22
N THR A 232 11.57 11.58 -2.14
CA THR A 232 12.83 10.94 -1.69
C THR A 232 12.78 10.38 -0.26
N SER A 233 11.92 10.93 0.60
CA SER A 233 11.54 10.37 1.89
C SER A 233 10.08 9.93 1.80
N PRO A 234 9.81 8.62 1.70
CA PRO A 234 8.48 8.11 1.39
C PRO A 234 7.49 8.39 2.51
N THR A 235 7.91 8.51 3.77
CA THR A 235 7.04 8.89 4.88
C THR A 235 7.15 10.37 5.25
N GLY A 236 6.07 10.97 5.76
CA GLY A 236 6.04 12.39 6.12
C GLY A 236 4.85 12.86 6.94
N VAL A 237 4.78 14.17 7.19
CA VAL A 237 3.63 14.82 7.84
C VAL A 237 3.10 15.90 6.90
N LEU A 238 1.82 15.80 6.52
CA LEU A 238 1.15 16.81 5.70
C LEU A 238 0.17 17.60 6.57
N ASN A 239 0.26 18.93 6.55
CA ASN A 239 -0.60 19.79 7.35
C ASN A 239 -1.77 20.33 6.50
N ILE A 240 -2.99 20.17 6.99
CA ILE A 240 -4.25 20.54 6.34
C ILE A 240 -4.92 21.59 7.22
N ASN A 241 -4.81 22.84 6.80
CA ASN A 241 -5.34 24.00 7.52
C ASN A 241 -6.79 24.24 7.11
N GLY A 242 -7.67 23.32 7.49
CA GLY A 242 -9.08 23.35 7.12
C GLY A 242 -9.71 21.97 7.21
N ILE A 243 -10.68 21.71 6.33
CA ILE A 243 -11.40 20.44 6.28
C ILE A 243 -10.57 19.42 5.49
N LEU A 244 -10.52 18.20 6.01
CA LEU A 244 -10.16 17.01 5.24
C LEU A 244 -11.44 16.21 4.98
N HIS A 245 -11.81 16.02 3.72
CA HIS A 245 -12.90 15.13 3.34
C HIS A 245 -12.41 14.09 2.33
N ILE A 246 -12.56 12.82 2.70
CA ILE A 246 -12.25 11.68 1.83
C ILE A 246 -13.59 11.03 1.48
N TYR A 247 -13.99 11.13 0.21
CA TYR A 247 -15.25 10.59 -0.28
C TYR A 247 -15.18 9.05 -0.40
N PRO A 248 -16.30 8.34 -0.63
CA PRO A 248 -16.30 6.89 -0.64
C PRO A 248 -15.33 6.27 -1.66
N ALA A 249 -15.12 6.92 -2.80
CA ALA A 249 -14.15 6.46 -3.82
C ALA A 249 -12.72 6.96 -3.58
N GLY A 250 -12.50 7.84 -2.60
CA GLY A 250 -11.19 8.32 -2.18
C GLY A 250 -10.45 7.31 -1.31
N THR A 251 -9.14 7.46 -1.26
CA THR A 251 -8.23 6.59 -0.51
C THR A 251 -7.24 7.42 0.31
N TYR A 252 -7.01 7.02 1.56
CA TYR A 252 -5.84 7.44 2.32
C TYR A 252 -4.81 6.30 2.32
N VAL A 253 -3.64 6.56 1.74
CA VAL A 253 -2.50 5.63 1.82
C VAL A 253 -1.56 6.12 2.93
N CYS A 254 -1.46 5.34 4.00
CA CYS A 254 -0.60 5.62 5.13
C CYS A 254 0.67 4.76 5.04
N LYS A 255 1.78 5.34 4.61
CA LYS A 255 3.07 4.63 4.57
C LYS A 255 3.65 4.48 5.98
N ILE A 256 4.19 3.31 6.31
CA ILE A 256 4.69 2.98 7.66
C ILE A 256 6.12 2.45 7.57
N ALA A 257 7.10 3.23 8.02
CA ALA A 257 8.52 2.87 8.06
C ALA A 257 9.12 2.93 9.48
N GLY A 258 8.32 3.33 10.48
CA GLY A 258 8.72 3.52 11.86
C GLY A 258 7.57 3.98 12.74
N SER A 259 7.79 4.03 14.05
CA SER A 259 6.79 4.30 15.09
C SER A 259 6.39 5.78 15.26
N LEU A 260 7.29 6.70 14.88
CA LEU A 260 7.09 8.13 15.04
C LEU A 260 6.56 8.73 13.75
N PRO A 261 5.78 9.82 13.78
CA PRO A 261 5.31 10.42 12.54
C PRO A 261 6.43 11.17 11.80
N GLY A 262 6.37 11.16 10.47
CA GLY A 262 7.28 11.88 9.60
C GLY A 262 8.35 11.01 8.94
N ALA A 263 9.48 11.64 8.58
CA ALA A 263 10.54 10.99 7.82
C ALA A 263 11.15 9.79 8.58
N ASN A 264 11.27 8.64 7.90
CA ASN A 264 11.66 7.35 8.49
C ASN A 264 10.69 6.81 9.55
N GLY A 265 9.52 7.43 9.64
CA GLY A 265 8.47 7.15 10.57
C GLY A 265 7.25 6.57 9.87
N HIS A 266 6.05 6.95 10.29
CA HIS A 266 4.82 6.75 9.52
C HIS A 266 4.26 8.06 8.96
N ASP A 267 3.41 7.94 7.94
CA ASP A 267 2.64 9.05 7.42
C ASP A 267 1.65 9.55 8.45
N GLN A 268 1.56 10.88 8.59
CA GLN A 268 0.52 11.50 9.38
C GLN A 268 -0.11 12.68 8.63
N LEU A 269 -1.43 12.75 8.62
CA LEU A 269 -2.16 13.94 8.21
C LEU A 269 -2.50 14.75 9.48
N ASN A 270 -2.03 15.99 9.57
CA ASN A 270 -2.45 16.93 10.61
C ASN A 270 -3.58 17.78 10.07
N VAL A 271 -4.73 17.79 10.72
CA VAL A 271 -5.92 18.50 10.26
C VAL A 271 -6.38 19.46 11.35
N THR A 272 -6.47 20.75 11.01
CA THR A 272 -6.90 21.79 11.98
C THR A 272 -8.39 22.10 11.95
N GLY A 273 -9.14 21.38 11.13
CA GLY A 273 -10.58 21.48 11.02
C GLY A 273 -11.20 20.09 10.92
N THR A 274 -12.45 20.05 10.49
CA THR A 274 -13.21 18.80 10.48
C THR A 274 -12.59 17.73 9.58
N VAL A 275 -12.51 16.51 10.10
CA VAL A 275 -12.18 15.30 9.35
C VAL A 275 -13.47 14.56 9.01
N ASN A 276 -13.72 14.33 7.73
CA ASN A 276 -14.84 13.50 7.25
C ASN A 276 -14.32 12.37 6.36
N LEU A 277 -14.62 11.13 6.74
CA LEU A 277 -14.07 9.94 6.07
C LEU A 277 -15.04 9.24 5.12
N ASP A 278 -16.34 9.55 5.17
CA ASP A 278 -17.39 9.11 4.23
C ASP A 278 -17.24 7.69 3.62
N SER A 279 -16.96 6.65 4.44
CA SER A 279 -16.76 5.26 3.97
C SER A 279 -15.68 5.12 2.88
N SER A 280 -14.65 5.96 2.95
CA SER A 280 -13.46 5.93 2.09
C SER A 280 -12.55 4.76 2.41
N THR A 281 -11.51 4.56 1.60
CA THR A 281 -10.58 3.43 1.76
C THR A 281 -9.33 3.84 2.54
N LEU A 282 -8.92 3.04 3.53
CA LEU A 282 -7.64 3.15 4.22
C LEU A 282 -6.70 2.05 3.72
N ILE A 283 -5.45 2.40 3.42
CA ILE A 283 -4.39 1.44 3.07
C ILE A 283 -3.15 1.75 3.91
N PRO A 284 -2.89 0.99 4.99
CA PRO A 284 -1.59 0.99 5.65
C PRO A 284 -0.59 0.27 4.75
N LEU A 285 0.45 0.98 4.31
CA LEU A 285 1.46 0.45 3.42
C LEU A 285 2.80 0.37 4.16
N PRO A 286 3.26 -0.80 4.57
CA PRO A 286 4.59 -0.95 5.17
C PRO A 286 5.67 -0.55 4.14
N PHE A 287 6.72 0.07 4.64
CA PHE A 287 7.88 0.49 3.86
C PHE A 287 9.15 -0.05 4.53
N ASN A 288 10.13 -0.47 3.73
CA ASN A 288 11.35 -1.14 4.22
C ASN A 288 11.07 -2.35 5.14
N ASN A 289 9.99 -3.10 4.86
CA ASN A 289 9.54 -4.25 5.65
C ASN A 289 9.31 -3.96 7.14
N PHE A 290 9.06 -2.69 7.50
CA PHE A 290 8.77 -2.32 8.88
C PHE A 290 7.42 -2.88 9.33
N ARG A 291 7.41 -3.47 10.53
CA ARG A 291 6.22 -3.92 11.24
C ARG A 291 6.21 -3.25 12.62
N PRO A 292 5.16 -2.49 12.98
CA PRO A 292 5.02 -1.98 14.35
C PRO A 292 5.06 -3.14 15.36
N ALA A 293 5.44 -2.96 16.62
CA ALA A 293 5.32 -4.02 17.61
C ALA A 293 3.84 -4.37 17.89
N ILE A 294 3.53 -5.59 18.33
CA ILE A 294 2.17 -5.93 18.79
C ILE A 294 1.79 -4.98 19.94
N GLY A 295 0.59 -4.41 19.87
CA GLY A 295 0.09 -3.41 20.80
C GLY A 295 0.49 -1.97 20.48
N GLU A 296 1.44 -1.76 19.57
CA GLU A 296 1.89 -0.41 19.16
C GLU A 296 0.78 0.32 18.39
N SER A 297 0.57 1.59 18.72
CA SER A 297 -0.47 2.44 18.13
C SER A 297 0.16 3.59 17.36
N LEU A 298 -0.29 3.80 16.13
CA LEU A 298 0.15 4.85 15.22
C LEU A 298 -1.00 5.83 14.97
N VAL A 299 -0.82 7.10 15.32
CA VAL A 299 -1.77 8.17 14.95
C VAL A 299 -1.53 8.53 13.49
N ILE A 300 -2.48 8.20 12.62
CA ILE A 300 -2.37 8.37 11.17
C ILE A 300 -3.09 9.63 10.68
N ILE A 301 -4.14 10.05 11.39
CA ILE A 301 -4.75 11.38 11.21
C ILE A 301 -4.83 12.02 12.58
N ARG A 302 -4.08 13.10 12.75
CA ARG A 302 -4.17 13.95 13.93
C ARG A 302 -5.15 15.08 13.67
N ASN A 303 -6.26 15.05 14.36
CA ASN A 303 -7.33 16.04 14.28
C ASN A 303 -7.18 17.03 15.44
N ASP A 304 -6.47 18.13 15.20
CA ASP A 304 -6.23 19.13 16.26
C ASP A 304 -7.42 20.09 16.48
N GLY A 305 -8.48 19.93 15.68
CA GLY A 305 -9.79 20.50 15.98
C GLY A 305 -10.37 19.94 17.29
N THR A 306 -11.37 20.60 17.86
CA THR A 306 -12.09 20.07 19.04
C THR A 306 -13.25 19.15 18.65
N ASP A 307 -13.58 19.08 17.36
CA ASP A 307 -14.65 18.27 16.81
C ASP A 307 -14.21 16.83 16.56
N ALA A 308 -15.16 15.90 16.69
CA ALA A 308 -14.92 14.49 16.43
C ALA A 308 -14.76 14.22 14.92
N VAL A 309 -14.05 13.14 14.59
CA VAL A 309 -14.01 12.59 13.22
C VAL A 309 -15.43 12.20 12.80
N ILE A 310 -15.85 12.61 11.61
CA ILE A 310 -17.16 12.32 11.05
C ILE A 310 -17.05 11.12 10.10
N GLY A 311 -17.93 10.14 10.32
CA GLY A 311 -17.94 8.89 9.55
C GLY A 311 -16.75 7.98 9.87
N THR A 312 -16.60 6.93 9.09
CA THR A 312 -15.55 5.92 9.26
C THR A 312 -14.94 5.59 7.90
N PHE A 313 -13.78 4.93 7.89
CA PHE A 313 -13.35 4.19 6.71
C PHE A 313 -14.31 3.03 6.43
N ARG A 314 -14.29 2.55 5.18
CA ARG A 314 -15.15 1.47 4.69
C ARG A 314 -14.96 0.21 5.52
N ASN A 315 -16.07 -0.35 6.01
CA ASN A 315 -16.10 -1.58 6.81
C ASN A 315 -15.24 -1.53 8.09
N LEU A 316 -14.91 -0.33 8.56
CA LEU A 316 -14.02 -0.12 9.70
C LEU A 316 -14.72 0.77 10.74
N PRO A 317 -15.74 0.26 11.46
CA PRO A 317 -16.31 0.99 12.60
C PRO A 317 -15.27 1.20 13.71
N GLU A 318 -15.61 1.97 14.75
CA GLU A 318 -14.76 2.10 15.95
C GLU A 318 -14.41 0.71 16.50
N GLY A 319 -13.11 0.44 16.70
CA GLY A 319 -12.60 -0.86 17.14
C GLY A 319 -12.56 -1.92 16.04
N GLY A 320 -12.92 -1.59 14.80
CA GLY A 320 -12.88 -2.49 13.65
C GLY A 320 -11.47 -2.99 13.37
N VAL A 321 -11.38 -4.24 12.95
CA VAL A 321 -10.11 -4.94 12.67
C VAL A 321 -10.01 -5.25 11.18
N PHE A 322 -8.80 -5.23 10.65
CA PHE A 322 -8.53 -5.56 9.26
C PHE A 322 -7.10 -6.04 9.05
N SER A 323 -6.91 -6.79 7.96
CA SER A 323 -5.61 -7.28 7.54
C SER A 323 -4.82 -6.16 6.84
N GLY A 324 -3.55 -6.07 7.19
CA GLY A 324 -2.56 -5.24 6.52
C GLY A 324 -1.56 -6.13 5.77
N ALA A 325 -0.79 -5.50 4.89
CA ALA A 325 0.28 -6.18 4.19
C ALA A 325 1.29 -6.79 5.17
N LEU A 326 2.12 -7.70 4.66
CA LEU A 326 3.11 -8.42 5.45
C LEU A 326 2.44 -9.28 6.54
N ASN A 327 1.26 -9.85 6.30
CA ASN A 327 0.48 -10.65 7.26
C ASN A 327 0.34 -9.97 8.64
N THR A 328 0.07 -8.66 8.63
CA THR A 328 -0.17 -7.87 9.86
C THR A 328 -1.66 -7.67 10.07
N ALA A 329 -2.08 -7.44 11.31
CA ALA A 329 -3.45 -7.09 11.66
C ALA A 329 -3.47 -5.76 12.40
N TYR A 330 -4.47 -4.94 12.09
CA TYR A 330 -4.67 -3.63 12.73
C TYR A 330 -6.08 -3.49 13.27
N GLN A 331 -6.19 -2.91 14.45
CA GLN A 331 -7.42 -2.37 15.00
C GLN A 331 -7.44 -0.85 14.85
N ILE A 332 -8.55 -0.29 14.37
CA ILE A 332 -8.71 1.17 14.21
C ILE A 332 -9.49 1.80 15.37
N THR A 333 -9.10 3.01 15.75
CA THR A 333 -9.88 3.89 16.62
C THR A 333 -9.97 5.30 16.01
N TYR A 334 -11.12 5.93 16.18
CA TYR A 334 -11.42 7.33 15.85
C TYR A 334 -11.39 8.23 17.09
N GLN A 335 -10.93 7.68 18.23
CA GLN A 335 -10.75 8.35 19.51
C GLN A 335 -9.28 8.28 19.98
N GLY A 336 -8.35 8.12 19.03
CA GLY A 336 -6.92 8.05 19.31
C GLY A 336 -6.35 9.36 19.85
N GLY A 337 -5.07 9.31 20.25
CA GLY A 337 -4.30 10.49 20.66
C GLY A 337 -4.94 11.28 21.80
N ASP A 338 -5.44 12.49 21.51
CA ASP A 338 -6.14 13.36 22.48
C ASP A 338 -7.67 13.17 22.53
N GLY A 339 -8.21 12.15 21.85
CA GLY A 339 -9.59 11.69 21.98
C GLY A 339 -10.44 11.86 20.72
N ASN A 340 -9.89 12.41 19.65
CA ASN A 340 -10.55 12.59 18.35
C ASN A 340 -9.59 12.38 17.17
N ASP A 341 -8.45 11.74 17.38
CA ASP A 341 -7.54 11.32 16.31
C ASP A 341 -7.94 9.97 15.71
N VAL A 342 -7.54 9.73 14.46
CA VAL A 342 -7.59 8.40 13.87
C VAL A 342 -6.26 7.70 14.08
N ALA A 343 -6.30 6.55 14.76
CA ALA A 343 -5.14 5.73 15.01
C ALA A 343 -5.38 4.27 14.63
N ILE A 344 -4.32 3.59 14.22
CA ILE A 344 -4.31 2.14 14.02
C ILE A 344 -3.36 1.51 15.01
N LYS A 345 -3.77 0.41 15.63
CA LYS A 345 -3.00 -0.36 16.59
C LYS A 345 -2.70 -1.71 16.00
N ARG A 346 -1.43 -2.13 15.98
CA ARG A 346 -1.10 -3.50 15.58
C ARG A 346 -1.62 -4.45 16.65
N ILE A 347 -2.34 -5.47 16.25
CA ILE A 347 -2.88 -6.51 17.14
C ILE A 347 -2.35 -7.89 16.72
N PRO A 348 -2.46 -8.92 17.59
CA PRO A 348 -2.19 -10.30 17.20
C PRO A 348 -3.09 -10.74 16.05
N ARG A 349 -2.59 -11.70 15.27
CA ARG A 349 -3.37 -12.43 14.26
C ARG A 349 -3.28 -13.89 14.61
N SER A 350 -4.44 -14.54 14.70
CA SER A 350 -4.54 -15.90 15.21
C SER A 350 -5.26 -16.76 14.17
N PRO A 351 -4.72 -17.94 13.82
CA PRO A 351 -5.44 -18.88 12.98
C PRO A 351 -6.80 -19.22 13.61
N PHE A 352 -7.82 -19.37 12.77
CA PHE A 352 -9.17 -19.76 13.19
C PHE A 352 -9.84 -18.77 14.18
N ASP A 353 -9.47 -17.50 14.11
CA ASP A 353 -10.16 -16.39 14.78
C ASP A 353 -11.34 -15.92 13.92
N PHE A 354 -12.59 -16.23 14.28
CA PHE A 354 -13.76 -15.92 13.46
C PHE A 354 -14.42 -14.57 13.84
N ASP A 355 -13.96 -13.88 14.89
CA ASP A 355 -14.47 -12.58 15.29
C ASP A 355 -13.44 -11.43 15.30
N ALA A 356 -12.20 -11.74 14.95
CA ALA A 356 -11.05 -10.85 14.87
C ALA A 356 -10.67 -10.21 16.20
N ASP A 357 -10.86 -10.91 17.32
CA ASP A 357 -10.41 -10.45 18.64
C ASP A 357 -8.92 -10.75 18.93
N GLY A 358 -8.25 -11.42 18.00
CA GLY A 358 -6.86 -11.86 18.13
C GLY A 358 -6.73 -13.24 18.79
N LYS A 359 -7.82 -14.01 18.92
CA LYS A 359 -7.80 -15.34 19.52
C LYS A 359 -8.33 -16.41 18.59
N THR A 360 -7.70 -17.57 18.60
CA THR A 360 -8.24 -18.79 18.01
C THR A 360 -9.54 -19.17 18.72
N ASP A 361 -10.60 -19.38 17.94
CA ASP A 361 -11.91 -19.78 18.48
C ASP A 361 -12.05 -21.30 18.61
N VAL A 362 -12.67 -21.72 19.70
CA VAL A 362 -13.05 -23.13 19.91
C VAL A 362 -14.15 -23.49 18.92
N SER A 363 -13.85 -24.39 17.99
CA SER A 363 -14.68 -24.53 16.81
C SER A 363 -14.62 -25.93 16.19
N THR A 364 -15.76 -26.41 15.70
CA THR A 364 -15.93 -27.78 15.17
C THR A 364 -16.77 -27.81 13.90
N VAL A 365 -16.61 -28.86 13.09
CA VAL A 365 -17.51 -29.19 11.97
C VAL A 365 -18.09 -30.58 12.16
N ASP A 366 -19.41 -30.69 12.15
CA ASP A 366 -20.12 -31.97 12.15
C ASP A 366 -19.88 -32.73 10.85
N GLN A 367 -19.35 -33.95 10.97
CA GLN A 367 -18.90 -34.77 9.85
C GLN A 367 -20.05 -35.45 9.10
N GLN A 368 -21.32 -35.28 9.51
CA GLN A 368 -22.49 -35.87 8.86
C GLN A 368 -23.35 -34.82 8.17
N THR A 369 -23.38 -33.60 8.70
CA THR A 369 -24.25 -32.51 8.26
C THR A 369 -23.48 -31.36 7.62
N ALA A 370 -22.15 -31.31 7.80
CA ALA A 370 -21.30 -30.17 7.42
C ALA A 370 -21.75 -28.86 8.10
N THR A 371 -22.19 -28.98 9.35
CA THR A 371 -22.52 -27.83 10.21
C THR A 371 -21.26 -27.40 10.95
N TRP A 372 -20.89 -26.14 10.79
CA TRP A 372 -19.80 -25.47 11.49
C TRP A 372 -20.36 -24.85 12.75
N ASP A 373 -19.84 -25.24 13.92
CA ASP A 373 -20.21 -24.72 15.23
C ASP A 373 -18.98 -24.06 15.86
N ILE A 374 -19.04 -22.73 15.98
CA ILE A 374 -17.92 -21.86 16.38
C ILE A 374 -18.32 -21.16 17.67
N ASP A 375 -17.53 -21.31 18.72
CA ASP A 375 -17.66 -20.52 19.95
C ASP A 375 -16.72 -19.31 19.85
N GLN A 376 -17.26 -18.18 19.37
CA GLN A 376 -16.47 -16.97 19.17
C GLN A 376 -16.15 -16.36 20.54
N SER A 377 -14.86 -16.14 20.78
CA SER A 377 -14.27 -15.68 22.05
C SER A 377 -14.93 -14.41 22.62
N THR A 378 -15.40 -13.49 21.77
CA THR A 378 -16.03 -12.22 22.20
C THR A 378 -17.41 -11.99 21.60
N SER A 379 -17.71 -12.58 20.45
CA SER A 379 -18.98 -12.39 19.74
C SER A 379 -20.07 -13.42 20.08
N GLY A 380 -19.72 -14.45 20.85
CA GLY A 380 -20.61 -15.55 21.22
C GLY A 380 -20.78 -16.61 20.13
N PRO A 381 -21.53 -17.68 20.40
CA PRO A 381 -21.53 -18.85 19.54
C PRO A 381 -22.31 -18.64 18.23
N ARG A 382 -21.78 -19.21 17.15
CA ARG A 382 -22.31 -19.14 15.79
C ARG A 382 -22.34 -20.54 15.16
N SER A 383 -23.45 -20.86 14.50
CA SER A 383 -23.60 -22.10 13.72
C SER A 383 -23.96 -21.80 12.27
N VAL A 384 -23.27 -22.43 11.32
CA VAL A 384 -23.50 -22.25 9.88
C VAL A 384 -23.35 -23.58 9.16
N GLN A 385 -24.26 -23.91 8.25
CA GLN A 385 -24.12 -25.09 7.40
C GLN A 385 -23.46 -24.71 6.07
N LEU A 386 -22.31 -25.31 5.77
CA LEU A 386 -21.64 -25.17 4.48
C LEU A 386 -20.90 -26.45 4.10
N GLY A 387 -21.15 -26.91 2.88
CA GLY A 387 -20.43 -28.03 2.27
C GLY A 387 -21.17 -29.36 2.38
N LEU A 388 -20.41 -30.44 2.25
CA LEU A 388 -20.84 -31.82 2.38
C LEU A 388 -19.85 -32.57 3.29
N PRO A 389 -20.27 -33.68 3.93
CA PRO A 389 -19.41 -34.55 4.74
C PRO A 389 -18.08 -34.98 4.13
N THR A 390 -18.02 -35.04 2.79
CA THR A 390 -16.85 -35.49 2.04
C THR A 390 -15.88 -34.36 1.68
N ASP A 391 -16.25 -33.11 1.96
CA ASP A 391 -15.41 -31.97 1.62
C ASP A 391 -14.24 -31.83 2.62
N LYS A 392 -13.13 -31.24 2.16
CA LYS A 392 -12.05 -30.83 3.05
C LYS A 392 -12.37 -29.44 3.59
N ILE A 393 -12.37 -29.27 4.91
CA ILE A 393 -12.49 -27.95 5.54
C ILE A 393 -11.19 -27.16 5.33
N VAL A 394 -11.30 -25.89 4.96
CA VAL A 394 -10.16 -25.02 4.62
C VAL A 394 -10.37 -23.58 5.10
N PRO A 395 -10.69 -23.34 6.38
CA PRO A 395 -10.95 -21.99 6.85
C PRO A 395 -9.67 -21.13 6.88
N ALA A 396 -9.77 -19.92 6.35
CA ALA A 396 -8.73 -18.90 6.34
C ALA A 396 -9.36 -17.53 6.03
N ASP A 397 -8.64 -16.44 6.21
CA ASP A 397 -9.12 -15.07 5.92
C ASP A 397 -8.97 -14.76 4.41
N TYR A 398 -9.97 -15.09 3.59
CA TYR A 398 -9.92 -14.91 2.14
C TYR A 398 -10.35 -13.50 1.70
N ASP A 399 -11.12 -12.79 2.53
CA ASP A 399 -11.65 -11.47 2.18
C ASP A 399 -10.87 -10.28 2.77
N GLY A 400 -9.94 -10.55 3.70
CA GLY A 400 -8.95 -9.62 4.23
C GLY A 400 -9.44 -8.79 5.40
N ASP A 401 -10.48 -9.23 6.11
CA ASP A 401 -11.02 -8.56 7.30
C ASP A 401 -10.42 -9.05 8.62
N ASN A 402 -9.39 -9.89 8.55
CA ASN A 402 -8.70 -10.53 9.67
C ASN A 402 -9.54 -11.57 10.42
N LYS A 403 -10.70 -11.97 9.89
CA LYS A 403 -11.46 -13.11 10.40
C LYS A 403 -11.21 -14.33 9.53
N ALA A 404 -11.12 -15.48 10.16
CA ALA A 404 -11.21 -16.74 9.46
C ALA A 404 -12.58 -16.87 8.79
N ASP A 405 -12.58 -17.17 7.50
CA ASP A 405 -13.78 -17.44 6.74
C ASP A 405 -14.13 -18.93 6.78
N ILE A 406 -15.41 -19.21 6.61
CA ILE A 406 -15.91 -20.58 6.52
C ILE A 406 -15.72 -21.05 5.08
N ALA A 407 -14.87 -22.06 4.87
CA ALA A 407 -14.59 -22.54 3.54
C ALA A 407 -14.37 -24.06 3.44
N VAL A 408 -14.75 -24.61 2.29
CA VAL A 408 -14.56 -26.03 1.94
C VAL A 408 -13.94 -26.20 0.55
N PHE A 409 -13.14 -27.25 0.39
CA PHE A 409 -12.57 -27.69 -0.88
C PHE A 409 -13.20 -29.00 -1.32
N ARG A 410 -13.75 -29.01 -2.54
CA ARG A 410 -14.41 -30.14 -3.18
C ARG A 410 -13.86 -30.35 -4.58
N ASN A 411 -13.06 -31.40 -4.77
CA ASN A 411 -12.65 -31.88 -6.09
C ASN A 411 -12.08 -30.79 -7.03
N GLY A 412 -11.26 -29.87 -6.51
CA GLY A 412 -10.69 -28.75 -7.29
C GLY A 412 -11.55 -27.48 -7.30
N SER A 413 -12.57 -27.38 -6.45
CA SER A 413 -13.37 -26.18 -6.26
C SER A 413 -13.37 -25.74 -4.80
N TRP A 414 -13.14 -24.46 -4.57
CA TRP A 414 -13.21 -23.79 -3.28
C TRP A 414 -14.57 -23.13 -3.15
N LEU A 415 -15.25 -23.32 -2.01
CA LEU A 415 -16.49 -22.64 -1.68
C LEU A 415 -16.21 -21.85 -0.40
N VAL A 416 -16.23 -20.53 -0.50
CA VAL A 416 -15.89 -19.60 0.59
C VAL A 416 -17.12 -18.79 0.96
N LEU A 417 -17.50 -18.83 2.23
CA LEU A 417 -18.44 -17.90 2.84
C LEU A 417 -17.62 -16.89 3.65
N GLY A 418 -17.29 -15.77 3.01
CA GLY A 418 -16.53 -14.67 3.63
C GLY A 418 -17.27 -14.06 4.82
N SER A 419 -16.53 -13.58 5.80
CA SER A 419 -17.04 -12.90 7.00
C SER A 419 -17.74 -11.57 6.64
N ILE A 420 -17.32 -10.90 5.57
CA ILE A 420 -17.92 -9.63 5.11
C ILE A 420 -19.16 -9.81 4.23
N SER A 421 -19.46 -11.05 3.79
CA SER A 421 -20.49 -11.35 2.80
C SER A 421 -21.36 -12.53 3.21
N THR A 422 -22.67 -12.43 3.03
CA THR A 422 -23.58 -13.57 3.27
C THR A 422 -23.65 -14.54 2.09
N THR A 423 -22.87 -14.33 1.03
CA THR A 423 -22.92 -15.12 -0.20
C THR A 423 -21.71 -16.03 -0.32
N VAL A 424 -21.95 -17.30 -0.64
CA VAL A 424 -20.88 -18.26 -0.96
C VAL A 424 -20.28 -17.93 -2.33
N VAL A 425 -18.98 -17.70 -2.37
CA VAL A 425 -18.19 -17.54 -3.59
C VAL A 425 -17.55 -18.88 -3.93
N THR A 426 -17.71 -19.31 -5.19
CA THR A 426 -17.11 -20.55 -5.69
C THR A 426 -15.96 -20.25 -6.65
N THR A 427 -14.76 -20.75 -6.36
CA THR A 427 -13.56 -20.59 -7.18
C THR A 427 -13.08 -21.96 -7.65
N ALA A 428 -13.01 -22.17 -8.96
CA ALA A 428 -12.48 -23.40 -9.54
C ALA A 428 -10.94 -23.33 -9.62
N PHE A 429 -10.25 -23.96 -8.67
CA PHE A 429 -8.80 -24.00 -8.62
C PHE A 429 -8.29 -25.30 -7.95
N GLY A 430 -7.44 -26.04 -8.66
CA GLY A 430 -6.92 -27.35 -8.23
C GLY A 430 -7.56 -28.52 -8.96
N SER A 431 -7.34 -29.73 -8.45
CA SER A 431 -7.83 -30.98 -9.04
C SER A 431 -8.23 -32.00 -7.96
N PRO A 432 -9.06 -33.02 -8.30
CA PRO A 432 -9.34 -34.11 -7.37
C PRO A 432 -8.06 -34.80 -6.89
N GLY A 433 -7.94 -35.00 -5.58
CA GLY A 433 -6.75 -35.58 -4.94
C GLY A 433 -5.71 -34.57 -4.47
N ASP A 434 -5.80 -33.30 -4.91
CA ASP A 434 -4.94 -32.25 -4.38
C ASP A 434 -5.26 -31.98 -2.88
N ILE A 435 -4.24 -31.57 -2.12
CA ILE A 435 -4.34 -31.18 -0.71
C ILE A 435 -4.40 -29.65 -0.63
N PRO A 436 -5.54 -29.06 -0.23
CA PRO A 436 -5.66 -27.62 -0.09
C PRO A 436 -4.92 -27.13 1.16
N ILE A 437 -4.23 -26.00 1.03
CA ILE A 437 -3.39 -25.42 2.08
C ILE A 437 -3.32 -23.89 1.88
N PRO A 438 -4.41 -23.16 2.16
CA PRO A 438 -4.44 -21.71 2.00
C PRO A 438 -3.41 -21.04 2.94
N ASN A 439 -2.77 -19.98 2.45
CA ASN A 439 -1.85 -19.13 3.22
C ASN A 439 -1.65 -17.81 2.45
N ASP A 440 -1.11 -16.77 3.08
CA ASP A 440 -0.80 -15.49 2.44
C ASP A 440 0.58 -15.54 1.76
N PHE A 441 0.68 -16.07 0.53
CA PHE A 441 1.97 -16.24 -0.17
C PHE A 441 2.44 -14.97 -0.91
N ASP A 442 1.64 -13.91 -0.94
CA ASP A 442 1.97 -12.65 -1.61
C ASP A 442 2.02 -11.43 -0.68
N GLY A 443 1.69 -11.63 0.60
CA GLY A 443 1.82 -10.66 1.67
C GLY A 443 0.75 -9.56 1.63
N ASP A 444 -0.40 -9.79 1.00
CA ASP A 444 -1.50 -8.82 0.94
C ASP A 444 -2.45 -8.88 2.15
N GLY A 445 -2.20 -9.79 3.09
CA GLY A 445 -2.99 -10.01 4.30
C GLY A 445 -4.18 -10.95 4.10
N ARG A 446 -4.40 -11.46 2.88
CA ARG A 446 -5.45 -12.44 2.55
C ARG A 446 -4.86 -13.81 2.32
N ALA A 447 -5.67 -14.82 2.54
CA ALA A 447 -5.32 -16.18 2.21
C ALA A 447 -5.45 -16.44 0.71
N ASP A 448 -4.39 -16.95 0.10
CA ASP A 448 -4.39 -17.41 -1.28
C ASP A 448 -5.04 -18.79 -1.41
N PHE A 449 -5.64 -19.06 -2.56
CA PHE A 449 -6.02 -20.42 -2.90
C PHE A 449 -4.77 -21.21 -3.29
N ALA A 450 -4.32 -22.12 -2.43
CA ALA A 450 -3.16 -22.94 -2.70
C ALA A 450 -3.44 -24.43 -2.50
N VAL A 451 -2.85 -25.25 -3.37
CA VAL A 451 -2.93 -26.70 -3.31
C VAL A 451 -1.56 -27.35 -3.50
N PHE A 452 -1.28 -28.39 -2.72
CA PHE A 452 -0.19 -29.33 -2.96
C PHE A 452 -0.72 -30.55 -3.71
N ARG A 453 -0.05 -30.95 -4.79
CA ARG A 453 -0.39 -32.13 -5.57
C ARG A 453 0.56 -33.28 -5.23
N PRO A 454 0.13 -34.29 -4.45
CA PRO A 454 1.02 -35.36 -4.01
C PRO A 454 1.59 -36.21 -5.16
N SER A 455 0.81 -36.41 -6.23
CA SER A 455 1.22 -37.23 -7.38
C SER A 455 2.42 -36.68 -8.14
N THR A 456 2.66 -35.37 -8.06
CA THR A 456 3.78 -34.70 -8.75
C THR A 456 4.72 -33.98 -7.80
N GLY A 457 4.33 -33.70 -6.55
CA GLY A 457 5.10 -32.87 -5.61
C GLY A 457 5.10 -31.39 -5.99
N ILE A 458 4.06 -30.91 -6.69
CA ILE A 458 3.98 -29.51 -7.15
C ILE A 458 2.97 -28.74 -6.29
N TRP A 459 3.34 -27.53 -5.90
CA TRP A 459 2.46 -26.53 -5.32
C TRP A 459 1.89 -25.66 -6.42
N TYR A 460 0.59 -25.37 -6.34
CA TYR A 460 -0.10 -24.42 -7.21
C TYR A 460 -0.78 -23.37 -6.34
N GLN A 461 -0.59 -22.10 -6.68
CA GLN A 461 -1.17 -20.96 -5.97
C GLN A 461 -1.94 -20.09 -6.96
N LEU A 462 -3.11 -19.63 -6.54
CA LEU A 462 -3.82 -18.52 -7.14
C LEU A 462 -3.84 -17.39 -6.10
N ARG A 463 -2.91 -16.45 -6.30
CA ARG A 463 -2.56 -15.36 -5.41
C ARG A 463 -3.61 -14.24 -5.45
N SER A 464 -4.07 -13.77 -4.29
CA SER A 464 -5.11 -12.73 -4.19
C SER A 464 -4.65 -11.39 -4.74
N LEU A 465 -3.38 -11.06 -4.60
CA LEU A 465 -2.80 -9.84 -5.16
C LEU A 465 -2.67 -9.96 -6.68
N GLY A 466 -3.60 -9.32 -7.38
CA GLY A 466 -3.61 -9.28 -8.84
C GLY A 466 -4.01 -10.60 -9.53
N ASN A 467 -4.57 -11.56 -8.78
CA ASN A 467 -5.09 -12.83 -9.29
C ASN A 467 -4.04 -13.63 -10.08
N GLN A 468 -2.82 -13.73 -9.53
CA GLN A 468 -1.67 -14.31 -10.21
C GLN A 468 -1.58 -15.82 -9.99
N PHE A 469 -1.28 -16.57 -11.06
CA PHE A 469 -1.01 -18.00 -10.97
C PHE A 469 0.49 -18.25 -10.73
N TYR A 470 0.81 -19.09 -9.75
CA TYR A 470 2.16 -19.53 -9.45
C TYR A 470 2.21 -21.05 -9.28
N ALA A 471 3.29 -21.68 -9.75
CA ALA A 471 3.52 -23.10 -9.60
C ALA A 471 4.99 -23.39 -9.29
N GLN A 472 5.23 -24.20 -8.27
CA GLN A 472 6.58 -24.52 -7.81
C GLN A 472 6.69 -26.02 -7.49
N GLN A 473 7.68 -26.69 -8.07
CA GLN A 473 8.02 -28.06 -7.70
C GLN A 473 8.70 -28.03 -6.33
N PHE A 474 8.04 -28.58 -5.31
CA PHE A 474 8.55 -28.66 -3.96
C PHE A 474 7.81 -29.74 -3.16
N GLY A 475 8.53 -30.76 -2.70
CA GLY A 475 7.97 -31.91 -1.98
C GLY A 475 7.82 -33.17 -2.86
N ALA A 476 7.25 -34.21 -2.25
CA ALA A 476 7.10 -35.55 -2.81
C ALA A 476 5.78 -36.20 -2.38
N ASN A 477 5.43 -37.33 -3.02
CA ASN A 477 4.24 -38.08 -2.63
C ASN A 477 4.36 -38.60 -1.19
N GLY A 478 3.32 -38.39 -0.38
CA GLY A 478 3.30 -38.73 1.06
C GLY A 478 3.77 -37.60 1.98
N ASP A 479 4.30 -36.51 1.43
CA ASP A 479 4.59 -35.30 2.20
C ASP A 479 3.28 -34.62 2.65
N ILE A 480 3.32 -34.01 3.82
CA ILE A 480 2.18 -33.35 4.48
C ILE A 480 2.44 -31.84 4.44
N PRO A 481 1.70 -31.07 3.62
CA PRO A 481 1.89 -29.63 3.51
C PRO A 481 1.43 -28.92 4.79
N GLN A 482 2.11 -27.83 5.16
CA GLN A 482 1.83 -27.07 6.37
C GLN A 482 1.77 -25.56 6.07
N MET A 483 1.01 -24.81 6.88
CA MET A 483 1.00 -23.34 6.86
C MET A 483 2.16 -22.86 7.72
N ALA A 484 3.08 -22.10 7.13
CA ALA A 484 4.28 -21.66 7.83
C ALA A 484 4.77 -20.32 7.28
N ASP A 485 5.43 -19.55 8.14
CA ASP A 485 6.33 -18.44 7.85
C ASP A 485 7.60 -18.71 8.67
N ILE A 486 8.53 -19.50 8.12
CA ILE A 486 9.69 -20.04 8.84
C ILE A 486 10.81 -19.00 9.00
N ASP A 487 10.77 -17.91 8.22
CA ASP A 487 11.78 -16.85 8.23
C ASP A 487 11.29 -15.51 8.80
N GLY A 488 9.98 -15.40 9.07
CA GLY A 488 9.33 -14.26 9.74
C GLY A 488 9.15 -13.07 8.83
N ASP A 489 9.17 -13.28 7.50
CA ASP A 489 8.99 -12.22 6.52
C ASP A 489 7.53 -11.89 6.22
N GLY A 490 6.59 -12.53 6.95
CA GLY A 490 5.14 -12.39 6.88
C GLY A 490 4.53 -12.86 5.58
N LEU A 491 5.26 -13.64 4.78
CA LEU A 491 4.71 -14.38 3.66
C LEU A 491 4.65 -15.86 4.03
N GLY A 492 3.69 -16.56 3.44
CA GLY A 492 3.63 -18.01 3.51
C GLY A 492 4.82 -18.64 2.80
N ASP A 493 5.53 -19.52 3.50
CA ASP A 493 6.56 -20.38 2.93
C ASP A 493 5.97 -21.70 2.43
N LEU A 494 6.67 -22.35 1.48
CA LEU A 494 6.32 -23.73 1.16
C LEU A 494 6.91 -24.64 2.22
N ALA A 495 6.06 -25.30 3.00
CA ALA A 495 6.49 -26.19 4.07
C ALA A 495 5.86 -27.57 3.90
N VAL A 496 6.68 -28.62 4.04
CA VAL A 496 6.20 -30.00 4.15
C VAL A 496 6.88 -30.76 5.29
N TYR A 497 6.09 -31.56 6.00
CA TYR A 497 6.60 -32.64 6.84
C TYR A 497 6.64 -33.93 6.03
N ARG A 498 7.78 -34.61 6.04
CA ARG A 498 7.96 -35.91 5.40
C ARG A 498 7.96 -37.01 6.46
N PRO A 499 6.88 -37.81 6.60
CA PRO A 499 6.83 -38.87 7.59
C PRO A 499 7.89 -39.94 7.37
N THR A 500 8.27 -40.21 6.12
CA THR A 500 9.36 -41.16 5.81
C THR A 500 10.71 -40.55 6.20
N GLY A 501 11.13 -40.77 7.44
CA GLY A 501 12.37 -40.23 8.01
C GLY A 501 12.16 -39.18 9.11
N GLY A 502 10.95 -38.60 9.21
CA GLY A 502 10.64 -37.57 10.22
C GLY A 502 11.36 -36.26 9.95
N GLU A 503 11.26 -35.76 8.71
CA GLU A 503 12.02 -34.60 8.24
C GLU A 503 11.09 -33.43 7.91
N TRP A 504 11.53 -32.22 8.24
CA TRP A 504 10.89 -30.99 7.79
C TRP A 504 11.64 -30.42 6.61
N HIS A 505 10.90 -29.89 5.63
CA HIS A 505 11.45 -29.22 4.45
C HIS A 505 10.71 -27.90 4.22
N PHE A 506 11.49 -26.86 3.95
CA PHE A 506 11.01 -25.51 3.68
C PHE A 506 11.61 -24.95 2.40
N TRP A 507 10.82 -24.12 1.71
CA TRP A 507 11.27 -23.19 0.71
C TRP A 507 10.94 -21.78 1.19
N GLN A 508 11.97 -21.06 1.64
CA GLN A 508 11.88 -19.73 2.24
C GLN A 508 11.59 -18.67 1.19
N SER A 509 10.58 -17.84 1.42
CA SER A 509 10.11 -16.81 0.52
C SER A 509 11.04 -15.60 0.50
N ALA A 510 11.61 -15.19 1.64
CA ALA A 510 12.50 -14.04 1.74
C ALA A 510 13.77 -14.18 0.89
N THR A 511 14.34 -15.39 0.86
CA THR A 511 15.64 -15.68 0.23
C THR A 511 15.55 -16.62 -0.97
N ASN A 512 14.37 -17.19 -1.25
CA ASN A 512 14.18 -18.24 -2.25
C ASN A 512 15.13 -19.43 -2.06
N SER A 513 15.32 -19.87 -0.80
CA SER A 513 16.26 -20.93 -0.44
C SER A 513 15.60 -22.12 0.23
N TYR A 514 16.23 -23.28 0.03
CA TYR A 514 15.82 -24.53 0.65
C TYR A 514 16.42 -24.71 2.06
N LEU A 515 15.59 -25.10 3.01
CA LEU A 515 15.98 -25.48 4.37
C LEU A 515 15.35 -26.83 4.72
N ALA A 516 16.10 -27.72 5.37
CA ALA A 516 15.55 -28.97 5.88
C ALA A 516 16.34 -29.51 7.07
N PHE A 517 15.65 -30.19 7.97
CA PHE A 517 16.27 -30.83 9.12
C PHE A 517 15.35 -31.94 9.70
N PRO A 518 15.93 -32.97 10.34
CA PRO A 518 15.15 -34.05 10.96
C PRO A 518 14.58 -33.58 12.30
N PHE A 519 13.26 -33.64 12.45
CA PHE A 519 12.56 -33.36 13.71
C PHE A 519 11.19 -34.07 13.74
N GLY A 520 11.19 -35.31 14.23
CA GLY A 520 10.00 -36.15 14.33
C GLY A 520 10.29 -37.60 13.92
N ILE A 521 9.23 -38.41 13.86
CA ILE A 521 9.24 -39.78 13.31
C ILE A 521 7.98 -40.03 12.46
N SER A 522 7.93 -41.18 11.77
CA SER A 522 6.89 -41.46 10.78
C SER A 522 5.45 -41.51 11.29
N THR A 523 5.23 -41.67 12.58
CA THR A 523 3.90 -41.72 13.20
C THR A 523 3.43 -40.37 13.73
N ASP A 524 4.31 -39.37 13.71
CA ASP A 524 4.04 -38.07 14.31
C ASP A 524 3.13 -37.22 13.42
N LYS A 525 2.33 -36.38 14.06
CA LYS A 525 1.50 -35.37 13.38
C LYS A 525 2.19 -34.01 13.45
N PRO A 526 2.45 -33.33 12.32
CA PRO A 526 3.01 -31.99 12.34
C PRO A 526 2.00 -30.99 12.92
N VAL A 527 2.47 -30.09 13.78
CA VAL A 527 1.70 -29.03 14.46
C VAL A 527 2.54 -27.74 14.51
N ILE A 528 2.99 -27.26 13.35
CA ILE A 528 3.77 -26.02 13.22
C ILE A 528 2.95 -24.81 13.67
N ALA A 529 3.57 -23.90 14.43
CA ALA A 529 3.00 -22.64 14.89
C ALA A 529 4.09 -21.75 15.51
N ASP A 530 3.83 -20.47 15.74
CA ASP A 530 4.74 -19.57 16.47
C ASP A 530 4.56 -19.76 17.99
N TYR A 531 5.41 -20.56 18.66
CA TYR A 531 5.22 -20.90 20.08
C TYR A 531 5.89 -19.91 21.03
N ASP A 532 6.76 -19.03 20.55
CA ASP A 532 7.46 -18.03 21.39
C ASP A 532 7.07 -16.57 21.11
N GLY A 533 6.27 -16.33 20.07
CA GLY A 533 5.70 -15.05 19.69
C GLY A 533 6.68 -14.15 18.96
N ASP A 534 7.71 -14.70 18.33
CA ASP A 534 8.73 -13.93 17.60
C ASP A 534 8.32 -13.59 16.15
N GLY A 535 7.16 -14.08 15.71
CA GLY A 535 6.61 -13.91 14.38
C GLY A 535 7.07 -14.97 13.38
N ARG A 536 7.88 -15.94 13.79
CA ARG A 536 8.28 -17.10 12.98
C ARG A 536 7.50 -18.33 13.41
N SER A 537 7.21 -19.17 12.44
CA SER A 537 6.67 -20.50 12.71
C SER A 537 7.74 -21.40 13.28
N ASP A 538 7.50 -22.02 14.43
CA ASP A 538 8.35 -23.06 15.00
C ASP A 538 7.88 -24.46 14.64
N VAL A 539 8.84 -25.36 14.49
CA VAL A 539 8.55 -26.75 14.13
C VAL A 539 8.15 -27.55 15.36
N ALA A 540 7.02 -28.23 15.26
CA ALA A 540 6.52 -29.07 16.33
C ALA A 540 5.78 -30.29 15.80
N VAL A 541 5.81 -31.36 16.60
CA VAL A 541 5.10 -32.60 16.30
C VAL A 541 4.32 -33.11 17.51
N PHE A 542 3.15 -33.69 17.24
CA PHE A 542 2.31 -34.37 18.21
C PHE A 542 2.41 -35.89 18.05
N ARG A 543 2.70 -36.57 19.16
CA ARG A 543 2.79 -38.02 19.30
C ARG A 543 2.00 -38.44 20.53
N GLY A 544 0.70 -38.65 20.35
CA GLY A 544 -0.16 -39.11 21.44
C GLY A 544 0.34 -40.43 22.04
N THR A 545 0.60 -40.42 23.34
CA THR A 545 1.07 -41.58 24.10
C THR A 545 0.31 -41.67 25.43
N ASP A 546 0.12 -42.89 25.93
CA ASP A 546 -0.42 -43.10 27.30
C ASP A 546 0.72 -43.20 28.34
N ASP A 547 1.99 -43.15 27.90
CA ASP A 547 3.15 -43.15 28.79
C ASP A 547 3.42 -41.75 29.33
N SER A 548 3.03 -41.53 30.60
CA SER A 548 3.25 -40.27 31.33
C SER A 548 4.72 -39.85 31.48
N ASN A 549 5.69 -40.69 31.11
CA ASN A 549 7.12 -40.33 31.11
C ASN A 549 7.60 -39.76 29.77
N LEU A 550 6.78 -39.80 28.73
CA LEU A 550 7.10 -39.30 27.40
C LEU A 550 6.23 -38.06 27.10
N PRO A 551 6.79 -37.02 26.47
CA PRO A 551 5.97 -35.90 26.02
C PRO A 551 5.11 -36.30 24.83
N ASP A 552 3.99 -35.60 24.66
CA ASP A 552 3.11 -35.72 23.50
C ASP A 552 3.43 -34.65 22.47
N PHE A 553 3.77 -33.44 22.91
CA PHE A 553 4.21 -32.34 22.07
C PHE A 553 5.72 -32.22 22.14
N TYR A 554 6.37 -32.19 20.98
CA TYR A 554 7.80 -31.97 20.83
C TYR A 554 7.95 -30.69 20.00
N ILE A 555 8.58 -29.67 20.57
CA ILE A 555 8.66 -28.33 19.96
C ILE A 555 10.13 -27.92 19.86
N LEU A 556 10.51 -27.37 18.72
CA LEU A 556 11.82 -26.80 18.46
C LEU A 556 11.66 -25.37 17.96
N LEU A 557 12.01 -24.41 18.83
CA LEU A 557 12.03 -22.99 18.47
C LEU A 557 13.05 -22.78 17.35
N THR A 558 12.58 -22.26 16.23
CA THR A 558 13.37 -22.12 15.00
C THR A 558 14.37 -20.99 15.12
N ASN A 559 14.04 -19.99 15.93
CA ASN A 559 14.97 -19.01 16.41
C ASN A 559 15.71 -19.52 17.65
N GLY A 560 17.05 -19.56 17.58
CA GLY A 560 17.89 -20.01 18.70
C GLY A 560 17.97 -21.52 18.93
N GLY A 561 17.10 -22.34 18.32
CA GLY A 561 17.19 -23.81 18.34
C GLY A 561 16.87 -24.46 19.69
N VAL A 562 16.01 -23.81 20.49
CA VAL A 562 15.62 -24.32 21.82
C VAL A 562 14.57 -25.42 21.66
N TYR A 563 14.85 -26.60 22.21
CA TYR A 563 13.95 -27.73 22.20
C TYR A 563 13.32 -27.95 23.58
N TYR A 564 12.03 -28.27 23.60
CA TYR A 564 11.34 -28.77 24.78
C TYR A 564 10.19 -29.71 24.41
N GLY A 565 9.76 -30.52 25.38
CA GLY A 565 8.64 -31.43 25.22
C GLY A 565 7.63 -31.25 26.35
N LEU A 566 6.34 -31.40 26.03
CA LEU A 566 5.23 -31.25 26.96
C LEU A 566 4.33 -32.49 26.90
N SER A 567 3.94 -33.01 28.07
CA SER A 567 2.88 -34.02 28.18
C SER A 567 1.57 -33.33 28.50
N TRP A 568 0.57 -33.52 27.63
CA TRP A 568 -0.72 -32.83 27.69
C TRP A 568 -1.88 -33.66 27.14
N GLY A 569 -1.60 -34.60 26.23
CA GLY A 569 -2.60 -35.45 25.59
C GLY A 569 -2.57 -36.88 26.12
N ILE A 570 -3.46 -37.69 25.57
CA ILE A 570 -3.40 -39.16 25.62
C ILE A 570 -3.60 -39.74 24.22
N THR A 571 -3.46 -41.06 24.09
CA THR A 571 -3.74 -41.76 22.83
C THR A 571 -5.18 -41.51 22.37
N GLY A 572 -5.34 -41.01 21.13
CA GLY A 572 -6.64 -40.75 20.51
C GLY A 572 -7.13 -39.30 20.62
N ASP A 573 -6.44 -38.45 21.38
CA ASP A 573 -6.69 -37.00 21.34
C ASP A 573 -6.20 -36.39 20.00
N ILE A 574 -6.84 -35.29 19.60
CA ILE A 574 -6.54 -34.54 18.37
C ILE A 574 -5.88 -33.22 18.77
N PRO A 575 -4.68 -32.87 18.28
CA PRO A 575 -4.06 -31.60 18.61
C PRO A 575 -4.81 -30.45 17.93
N VAL A 576 -5.00 -29.36 18.67
CA VAL A 576 -5.72 -28.14 18.27
C VAL A 576 -4.91 -26.94 18.75
N VAL A 577 -3.73 -26.77 18.16
CA VAL A 577 -2.82 -25.66 18.48
C VAL A 577 -3.36 -24.35 17.89
N GLY A 578 -3.26 -23.26 18.63
CA GLY A 578 -3.72 -21.92 18.26
C GLY A 578 -3.53 -20.95 19.43
N ASP A 579 -3.64 -19.65 19.20
CA ASP A 579 -3.49 -18.62 20.25
C ASP A 579 -4.86 -18.38 20.91
N TYR A 580 -5.21 -19.14 21.94
CA TYR A 580 -6.52 -19.06 22.60
C TYR A 580 -6.58 -17.96 23.67
N ASP A 581 -5.43 -17.44 24.11
CA ASP A 581 -5.39 -16.40 25.13
C ASP A 581 -5.05 -14.98 24.63
N GLY A 582 -4.67 -14.86 23.37
CA GLY A 582 -4.51 -13.63 22.60
C GLY A 582 -3.20 -12.91 22.89
N ASP A 583 -2.18 -13.65 23.31
CA ASP A 583 -0.86 -13.08 23.64
C ASP A 583 0.10 -13.07 22.44
N GLY A 584 -0.33 -13.59 21.29
CA GLY A 584 0.45 -13.71 20.06
C GLY A 584 1.29 -14.98 20.00
N ARG A 585 1.14 -15.92 20.93
CA ARG A 585 1.81 -17.23 20.93
C ARG A 585 0.82 -18.35 20.72
N ALA A 586 1.27 -19.38 20.04
CA ALA A 586 0.50 -20.60 19.92
C ALA A 586 0.43 -21.34 21.25
N ASP A 587 -0.78 -21.60 21.71
CA ASP A 587 -1.07 -22.39 22.90
C ASP A 587 -1.22 -23.87 22.56
N ILE A 588 -0.97 -24.70 23.58
CA ILE A 588 -1.09 -26.15 23.44
C ILE A 588 -2.52 -26.57 23.71
N GLY A 589 -3.22 -27.02 22.67
CA GLY A 589 -4.58 -27.54 22.77
C GLY A 589 -4.70 -29.00 22.35
N ILE A 590 -5.58 -29.74 23.04
CA ILE A 590 -6.08 -31.04 22.57
C ILE A 590 -7.61 -31.08 22.61
N TYR A 591 -8.20 -31.78 21.64
CA TYR A 591 -9.61 -32.15 21.60
C TYR A 591 -9.75 -33.66 21.82
N ARG A 592 -10.65 -34.05 22.73
CA ARG A 592 -10.93 -35.45 23.08
C ARG A 592 -12.26 -35.90 22.47
N PRO A 593 -12.26 -36.67 21.36
CA PRO A 593 -13.49 -37.06 20.67
C PRO A 593 -14.46 -37.89 21.50
N GLY A 594 -13.96 -38.68 22.47
CA GLY A 594 -14.81 -39.53 23.31
C GLY A 594 -15.71 -38.75 24.28
N THR A 595 -15.36 -37.50 24.59
CA THR A 595 -16.06 -36.68 25.59
C THR A 595 -16.46 -35.29 25.07
N ASN A 596 -16.01 -34.92 23.86
CA ASN A 596 -16.12 -33.59 23.26
C ASN A 596 -15.53 -32.48 24.12
N PHE A 597 -14.44 -32.78 24.85
CA PHE A 597 -13.74 -31.79 25.66
C PHE A 597 -12.52 -31.27 24.93
N TRP A 598 -12.34 -29.96 25.03
CA TRP A 598 -11.14 -29.21 24.72
C TRP A 598 -10.37 -28.99 26.00
N TYR A 599 -9.05 -29.20 25.95
CA TYR A 599 -8.13 -28.89 27.03
C TYR A 599 -7.01 -28.03 26.46
N ILE A 600 -6.96 -26.77 26.88
CA ILE A 600 -6.06 -25.77 26.33
C ILE A 600 -5.13 -25.31 27.45
N LEU A 601 -3.84 -25.30 27.18
CA LEU A 601 -2.84 -24.68 28.04
C LEU A 601 -2.45 -23.35 27.42
N GLY A 602 -3.12 -22.29 27.86
CA GLY A 602 -2.78 -20.91 27.51
C GLY A 602 -1.38 -20.57 28.00
N SER A 603 -0.57 -19.98 27.14
CA SER A 603 0.82 -19.62 27.39
C SER A 603 0.95 -18.59 28.52
N THR A 604 -0.07 -17.73 28.71
CA THR A 604 -0.13 -16.72 29.77
C THR A 604 -1.27 -16.97 30.77
N THR A 605 -2.37 -17.58 30.33
CA THR A 605 -3.57 -17.77 31.15
C THR A 605 -3.67 -19.13 31.83
N GLY A 606 -2.84 -20.11 31.43
CA GLY A 606 -2.82 -21.45 32.00
C GLY A 606 -3.93 -22.38 31.49
N LEU A 607 -4.27 -23.42 32.26
CA LEU A 607 -5.24 -24.44 31.85
C LEU A 607 -6.66 -23.87 31.75
N SER A 608 -7.29 -24.07 30.60
CA SER A 608 -8.73 -24.00 30.41
C SER A 608 -9.28 -25.32 29.86
N GLN A 609 -10.53 -25.62 30.18
CA GLN A 609 -11.23 -26.78 29.62
C GLN A 609 -12.67 -26.42 29.32
N GLN A 610 -13.16 -26.91 28.18
CA GLN A 610 -14.52 -26.63 27.73
C GLN A 610 -15.08 -27.81 26.97
N GLN A 611 -16.36 -28.10 27.17
CA GLN A 611 -17.06 -29.05 26.32
C GLN A 611 -17.65 -28.30 25.12
N TRP A 612 -17.27 -28.71 23.90
CA TRP A 612 -17.76 -28.10 22.67
C TRP A 612 -17.81 -29.12 21.53
N GLY A 613 -18.86 -29.05 20.71
CA GLY A 613 -19.18 -30.02 19.66
C GLY A 613 -20.19 -31.08 20.11
N ASN A 614 -21.06 -31.49 19.18
CA ASN A 614 -22.09 -32.49 19.40
C ASN A 614 -22.01 -33.60 18.34
N GLY A 615 -22.02 -34.87 18.73
CA GLY A 615 -21.96 -35.99 17.80
C GLY A 615 -20.54 -36.29 17.28
N GLN A 616 -20.42 -36.60 15.99
CA GLN A 616 -19.14 -36.91 15.32
C GLN A 616 -18.64 -35.65 14.63
N VAL A 617 -17.74 -34.93 15.30
CA VAL A 617 -17.23 -33.64 14.84
C VAL A 617 -15.72 -33.68 14.61
N LYS A 618 -15.24 -32.84 13.69
CA LYS A 618 -13.82 -32.52 13.53
C LYS A 618 -13.54 -31.15 14.13
N PRO A 619 -12.56 -30.99 15.04
CA PRO A 619 -12.14 -29.67 15.48
C PRO A 619 -11.48 -28.90 14.32
N ILE A 620 -11.85 -27.64 14.14
CA ILE A 620 -11.40 -26.82 13.01
C ILE A 620 -9.90 -26.55 13.02
N PRO A 621 -9.23 -26.27 14.15
CA PRO A 621 -7.79 -26.08 14.19
C PRO A 621 -6.98 -27.30 13.71
N SER A 622 -7.59 -28.50 13.69
CA SER A 622 -7.00 -29.69 13.10
C SER A 622 -7.26 -29.82 11.58
N ALA A 623 -7.71 -28.76 10.90
CA ALA A 623 -8.00 -28.77 9.45
C ALA A 623 -6.77 -29.18 8.64
N TYR A 624 -5.59 -28.68 9.03
CA TYR A 624 -4.29 -28.87 8.37
C TYR A 624 -3.37 -29.84 9.10
N VAL A 625 -3.91 -30.57 10.07
CA VAL A 625 -3.25 -31.68 10.77
C VAL A 625 -3.83 -33.00 10.24
N PRO A 626 -2.98 -33.99 9.88
CA PRO A 626 -3.40 -35.26 9.29
C PRO A 626 -4.16 -36.22 10.22
#